data_AF-A0A5K0YM27-F1
#
_entry.id   AF-A0A5K0YM27-F1
#
_cell.length_a   1.000
_cell.length_b   1.000
_cell.length_c   1.000
_cell.angle_alpha   90.00
_cell.angle_beta   90.00
_cell.angle_gamma   90.00
#
_symmetry.space_group_name_H-M   'P 1'
#
loop_
_entity.id
_entity.type
_entity.pdbx_description
1 polymer ?
#
loop_
_entity_poly.entity_id
_entity_poly.type
_entity_poly.pdbx_seq_one_letter_code
_entity_poly.pdbx_strand_id
1 'polypeptide(L)'
;SYDLMEKILKVYIYPDGQKPIFHEPLLKGIYASEGWFMKLMEENRQFVVKDPEKAHLFYLPYSSLQLEIGLYVHDSHNMRPLSIYLRDYVIKIASKYRFWNRTSGADHFLVACHDW
;
A
#
# COMPACT_ATOMS: atom_id res chain seq x y z
N SER A 1 -7.50 -11.71 -21.22
CA SER A 1 -6.16 -11.40 -21.77
C SER A 1 -5.62 -10.16 -21.07
N TYR A 2 -4.33 -9.89 -21.22
CA TYR A 2 -3.67 -8.66 -20.72
C TYR A 2 -4.40 -7.38 -21.18
N ASP A 3 -4.75 -7.28 -22.47
CA ASP A 3 -5.43 -6.10 -23.03
C ASP A 3 -6.80 -5.82 -22.39
N LEU A 4 -7.50 -6.88 -21.97
CA LEU A 4 -8.77 -6.73 -21.27
C LEU A 4 -8.54 -6.16 -19.86
N MET A 5 -7.53 -6.68 -19.14
CA MET A 5 -7.15 -6.18 -17.82
C MET A 5 -6.79 -4.69 -17.89
N GLU A 6 -5.97 -4.27 -18.86
CA GLU A 6 -5.62 -2.85 -19.00
C GLU A 6 -6.83 -1.93 -19.14
N LYS A 7 -7.89 -2.40 -19.82
CA LYS A 7 -9.11 -1.62 -20.06
C LYS A 7 -10.03 -1.58 -18.84
N ILE A 8 -10.14 -2.69 -18.11
CA ILE A 8 -11.16 -2.84 -17.07
C ILE A 8 -10.62 -2.67 -15.66
N LEU A 9 -9.35 -2.96 -15.39
CA LEU A 9 -8.81 -2.95 -14.03
C LEU A 9 -9.02 -1.56 -13.40
N LYS A 10 -9.45 -1.59 -12.15
CA LYS A 10 -9.67 -0.41 -11.32
C LYS A 10 -9.12 -0.66 -9.93
N VAL A 11 -8.30 0.26 -9.47
CA VAL A 11 -7.63 0.22 -8.18
C VAL A 11 -8.10 1.40 -7.35
N TYR A 12 -8.62 1.13 -6.16
CA TYR A 12 -8.83 2.17 -5.16
C TYR A 12 -7.58 2.27 -4.29
N ILE A 13 -7.12 3.48 -4.03
CA ILE A 13 -5.97 3.72 -3.15
C ILE A 13 -6.51 4.22 -1.82
N TYR A 14 -6.18 3.55 -0.72
CA TYR A 14 -6.52 4.06 0.60
C TYR A 14 -5.85 5.41 0.82
N PRO A 15 -6.59 6.47 1.17
CA PRO A 15 -6.01 7.79 1.47
C PRO A 15 -5.45 7.87 2.90
N ASP A 16 -5.64 6.83 3.71
CA ASP A 16 -5.17 6.77 5.08
C ASP A 16 -3.70 6.39 5.14
N GLY A 17 -3.02 6.96 6.12
CA GLY A 17 -1.61 6.71 6.40
C GLY A 17 -0.91 8.02 6.74
N GLN A 18 0.10 7.96 7.60
CA GLN A 18 0.91 9.15 7.91
C GLN A 18 2.17 9.15 7.05
N LYS A 19 2.47 10.30 6.43
CA LYS A 19 3.77 10.55 5.82
C LYS A 19 4.86 10.57 6.89
N PRO A 20 6.08 10.10 6.60
CA PRO A 20 6.53 9.64 5.27
C PRO A 20 6.29 8.15 4.99
N ILE A 21 5.67 7.39 5.92
CA ILE A 21 5.50 5.93 5.75
C ILE A 21 4.52 5.59 4.63
N PHE A 22 3.48 6.41 4.45
CA PHE A 22 2.48 6.23 3.41
C PHE A 22 2.45 7.41 2.44
N HIS A 23 2.08 7.17 1.19
CA HIS A 23 1.90 8.21 0.17
C HIS A 23 3.14 9.10 -0.07
N GLU A 24 4.33 8.59 0.23
CA GLU A 24 5.59 9.28 -0.01
C GLU A 24 6.60 8.33 -0.67
N PRO A 25 6.71 8.39 -2.01
CA PRO A 25 7.51 7.43 -2.75
C PRO A 25 9.00 7.73 -2.65
N LEU A 26 9.81 6.70 -2.44
CA LEU A 26 11.27 6.76 -2.59
C LEU A 26 11.69 6.20 -3.96
N LEU A 27 12.28 7.03 -4.80
CA LEU A 27 12.57 6.67 -6.20
C LEU A 27 14.01 6.20 -6.47
N LYS A 28 14.81 6.03 -5.41
CA LYS A 28 16.25 5.71 -5.49
C LYS A 28 16.61 4.61 -4.49
N GLY A 29 17.69 3.89 -4.78
CA GLY A 29 18.18 2.80 -3.92
C GLY A 29 17.46 1.48 -4.17
N ILE A 30 17.72 0.49 -3.32
CA ILE A 30 17.18 -0.87 -3.45
C ILE A 30 15.65 -0.94 -3.27
N TYR A 31 15.07 0.07 -2.59
CA TYR A 31 13.63 0.20 -2.39
C TYR A 31 12.91 0.98 -3.51
N ALA A 32 13.61 1.30 -4.61
CA ALA A 32 13.06 2.17 -5.65
C ALA A 32 11.81 1.59 -6.35
N SER A 33 11.70 0.27 -6.50
CA SER A 33 10.55 -0.33 -7.19
C SER A 33 9.23 -0.14 -6.43
N GLU A 34 9.22 -0.21 -5.09
CA GLU A 34 8.06 0.18 -4.26
C GLU A 34 7.65 1.63 -4.54
N GLY A 35 8.61 2.56 -4.46
CA GLY A 35 8.32 3.98 -4.65
C GLY A 35 7.89 4.31 -6.07
N TRP A 36 8.48 3.68 -7.09
CA TRP A 36 8.02 3.82 -8.47
C TRP A 36 6.62 3.28 -8.67
N PHE A 37 6.29 2.12 -8.10
CA PHE A 37 4.92 1.59 -8.16
C PHE A 37 3.93 2.56 -7.50
N MET A 38 4.23 3.03 -6.29
CA MET A 38 3.38 3.98 -5.56
C MET A 38 3.15 5.25 -6.38
N LYS A 39 4.21 5.89 -6.85
CA LYS A 39 4.13 7.12 -7.66
C LYS A 39 3.31 6.89 -8.93
N LEU A 40 3.67 5.87 -9.71
CA LEU A 40 3.02 5.60 -10.99
C LEU A 40 1.56 5.23 -10.80
N MET A 41 1.22 4.47 -9.76
CA MET A 41 -0.16 4.10 -9.45
C MET A 41 -0.97 5.31 -9.01
N GLU A 42 -0.48 6.12 -8.06
CA GLU A 42 -1.20 7.32 -7.58
C GLU A 42 -1.44 8.37 -8.67
N GLU A 43 -0.52 8.51 -9.62
CA GLU A 43 -0.66 9.41 -10.78
C GLU A 43 -1.49 8.79 -11.93
N ASN A 44 -1.82 7.50 -11.88
CA ASN A 44 -2.45 6.79 -12.98
C ASN A 44 -3.96 7.10 -13.13
N ARG A 45 -4.33 7.82 -14.20
CA ARG A 45 -5.73 8.17 -14.48
C ARG A 45 -6.58 7.04 -15.08
N GLN A 46 -5.95 5.97 -15.57
CA GLN A 46 -6.65 4.85 -16.22
C GLN A 46 -7.08 3.80 -15.20
N PHE A 47 -6.21 3.46 -14.25
CA PHE A 47 -6.44 2.43 -13.24
C PHE A 47 -7.08 2.98 -11.96
N VAL A 48 -6.76 4.21 -11.53
CA VAL A 48 -7.24 4.70 -10.23
C VAL A 48 -8.71 5.10 -10.28
N VAL A 49 -9.46 4.68 -9.26
CA VAL A 49 -10.83 5.12 -9.00
C VAL A 49 -10.97 5.71 -7.60
N LYS A 50 -11.83 6.74 -7.47
CA LYS A 50 -12.19 7.34 -6.19
C LYS A 50 -13.40 6.66 -5.53
N ASP A 51 -14.21 6.00 -6.34
CA ASP A 51 -15.40 5.29 -5.92
C ASP A 51 -15.03 3.81 -5.65
N PRO A 52 -15.04 3.35 -4.39
CA PRO A 52 -14.66 1.99 -4.04
C PRO A 52 -15.61 0.93 -4.61
N GLU A 53 -16.85 1.28 -4.97
CA GLU A 53 -17.79 0.33 -5.59
C GLU A 53 -17.35 -0.07 -7.01
N LYS A 54 -16.55 0.79 -7.67
CA LYS A 54 -15.99 0.53 -9.01
C LYS A 54 -14.64 -0.17 -8.96
N ALA A 55 -14.07 -0.37 -7.77
CA ALA A 55 -12.73 -0.92 -7.61
C ALA A 55 -12.73 -2.45 -7.66
N HIS A 56 -11.74 -3.00 -8.37
CA HIS A 56 -11.45 -4.42 -8.41
C HIS A 56 -10.44 -4.81 -7.33
N LEU A 57 -9.47 -3.93 -7.06
CA LEU A 57 -8.42 -4.12 -6.05
C LEU A 57 -8.28 -2.87 -5.17
N PHE A 58 -7.78 -3.05 -3.96
CA PHE A 58 -7.49 -1.96 -3.01
C PHE A 58 -6.01 -1.91 -2.65
N TYR A 59 -5.36 -0.81 -2.99
CA TYR A 59 -3.95 -0.60 -2.73
C TYR A 59 -3.72 0.09 -1.38
N LEU A 60 -2.82 -0.46 -0.58
CA LEU A 60 -2.29 0.12 0.66
C LEU A 60 -0.94 0.80 0.32
N PRO A 61 -0.88 2.14 0.21
CA PRO A 61 0.29 2.86 -0.32
C PRO A 61 1.36 3.04 0.76
N TYR A 62 2.05 1.95 1.07
CA TYR A 62 3.05 1.81 2.11
C TYR A 62 4.49 1.81 1.56
N SER A 63 5.47 2.28 2.34
CA SER A 63 6.90 2.14 2.06
C SER A 63 7.62 1.37 3.15
N SER A 64 8.31 0.29 2.77
CA SER A 64 9.08 -0.55 3.69
C SER A 64 10.25 0.21 4.30
N LEU A 65 11.00 0.94 3.47
CA LEU A 65 12.12 1.74 3.95
C LEU A 65 11.69 2.82 4.94
N GLN A 66 10.61 3.55 4.66
CA GLN A 66 10.18 4.63 5.56
C GLN A 66 9.69 4.08 6.89
N LEU A 67 9.10 2.89 6.90
CA LEU A 67 8.77 2.19 8.14
C LEU A 67 10.01 1.79 8.92
N GLU A 68 11.01 1.24 8.24
CA GLU A 68 12.29 0.86 8.83
C GLU A 68 12.98 2.08 9.45
N ILE A 69 13.17 3.15 8.67
CA ILE A 69 13.78 4.42 9.14
C ILE A 69 13.02 4.99 10.34
N GLY A 70 11.68 4.93 10.33
CA GLY A 70 10.85 5.55 11.35
C GLY A 70 10.76 4.77 12.66
N LEU A 71 10.85 3.44 12.62
CA LEU A 71 10.49 2.58 13.76
C LEU A 71 11.51 1.50 14.12
N TYR A 72 12.42 1.14 13.22
CA TYR A 72 13.41 0.11 13.51
C TYR A 72 14.51 0.66 14.41
N VAL A 73 14.84 -0.10 15.45
CA VAL A 73 15.95 0.21 16.35
C VAL A 73 17.12 -0.67 15.94
N HIS A 74 18.23 -0.04 15.53
CA HIS A 74 19.45 -0.75 15.14
C HIS A 74 19.93 -1.70 16.25
N ASP A 75 20.46 -2.86 15.86
CA ASP A 75 20.89 -3.96 16.74
C ASP A 75 19.83 -4.57 17.67
N SER A 76 18.56 -4.13 17.59
CA SER A 76 17.49 -4.71 18.42
C SER A 76 17.07 -6.11 17.97
N HIS A 77 17.30 -6.43 16.69
CA HIS A 77 16.76 -7.62 16.01
C HIS A 77 15.24 -7.80 16.22
N ASN A 78 14.53 -6.72 16.51
CA ASN A 78 13.13 -6.74 16.92
C ASN A 78 12.25 -6.04 15.89
N MET A 79 11.65 -6.84 15.01
CA MET A 79 10.70 -6.36 14.00
C MET A 79 9.27 -6.16 14.52
N ARG A 80 9.03 -6.46 15.81
CA ARG A 80 7.68 -6.38 16.40
C ARG A 80 7.06 -4.98 16.30
N PRO A 81 7.78 -3.87 16.54
CA PRO A 81 7.19 -2.53 16.42
C PRO A 81 6.67 -2.24 15.00
N LEU A 82 7.41 -2.66 13.96
CA LEU A 82 7.02 -2.49 12.56
C LEU A 82 5.76 -3.30 12.25
N SER A 83 5.71 -4.56 12.69
CA SER A 83 4.53 -5.43 12.49
C SER A 83 3.29 -4.90 13.21
N ILE A 84 3.44 -4.35 14.42
CA ILE A 84 2.35 -3.75 15.19
C ILE A 84 1.82 -2.51 14.47
N TYR A 85 2.72 -1.64 13.99
CA TYR A 85 2.32 -0.44 13.27
C TYR A 85 1.49 -0.75 12.02
N LEU A 86 1.93 -1.73 11.20
CA LEU A 86 1.18 -2.18 10.03
C LEU A 86 -0.14 -2.84 10.40
N ARG A 87 -0.16 -3.68 11.43
CA ARG A 87 -1.39 -4.31 11.92
C ARG A 87 -2.41 -3.27 12.36
N ASP A 88 -1.96 -2.27 13.13
CA ASP A 88 -2.84 -1.22 13.65
C ASP A 88 -3.38 -0.33 12.52
N TYR A 89 -2.57 -0.07 11.48
CA TYR A 89 -3.04 0.53 10.23
C TYR A 89 -4.14 -0.29 9.56
N VAL A 90 -3.93 -1.60 9.38
CA VAL A 90 -4.91 -2.53 8.77
C VAL A 90 -6.20 -2.60 9.58
N ILE A 91 -6.12 -2.70 10.91
CA ILE A 91 -7.29 -2.69 11.79
C ILE A 91 -8.08 -1.38 11.64
N LYS A 92 -7.38 -0.25 11.59
CA LYS A 92 -8.00 1.07 11.40
C LYS A 92 -8.76 1.13 10.08
N ILE A 93 -8.14 0.79 8.95
CA ILE A 93 -8.82 0.84 7.65
C ILE A 93 -9.95 -0.19 7.56
N ALA A 94 -9.79 -1.39 8.11
CA ALA A 94 -10.82 -2.42 8.14
C ALA A 94 -12.06 -1.99 8.92
N SER A 95 -11.86 -1.29 10.04
CA SER A 95 -12.94 -0.73 10.86
C SER A 95 -13.64 0.47 10.19
N LYS A 96 -12.90 1.28 9.43
CA LYS A 96 -13.37 2.52 8.81
C LYS A 96 -14.16 2.28 7.54
N TYR A 97 -13.73 1.32 6.71
CA TYR A 97 -14.26 1.10 5.37
C TYR A 97 -15.07 -0.20 5.31
N ARG A 98 -16.40 -0.07 5.20
CA ARG A 98 -17.31 -1.24 5.16
C ARG A 98 -17.00 -2.21 4.03
N PHE A 99 -16.48 -1.71 2.90
CA PHE A 99 -16.11 -2.55 1.75
C PHE A 99 -14.89 -3.45 2.02
N TRP A 100 -14.12 -3.24 3.08
CA TRP A 100 -13.03 -4.14 3.48
C TRP A 100 -13.49 -5.59 3.67
N ASN A 101 -14.66 -5.76 4.29
CA ASN A 101 -15.19 -7.09 4.59
C ASN A 101 -15.87 -7.77 3.39
N ARG A 102 -15.90 -7.15 2.20
CA ARG A 102 -16.55 -7.74 1.01
C ARG A 102 -15.89 -9.04 0.55
N THR A 103 -14.59 -9.18 0.80
CA THR A 103 -13.73 -10.32 0.45
C THR A 103 -12.92 -10.81 1.66
N SER A 104 -13.22 -10.29 2.86
CA SER A 104 -12.36 -10.45 4.05
C SER A 104 -10.90 -10.06 3.79
N GLY A 105 -10.66 -9.06 2.93
CA GLY A 105 -9.32 -8.54 2.61
C GLY A 105 -8.61 -9.19 1.42
N ALA A 106 -9.19 -10.19 0.74
CA ALA A 106 -8.50 -10.93 -0.32
C ALA A 106 -8.19 -10.11 -1.60
N ASP A 107 -8.87 -8.98 -1.82
CA ASP A 107 -8.63 -8.05 -2.93
C ASP A 107 -7.85 -6.79 -2.50
N HIS A 108 -7.26 -6.82 -1.31
CA HIS A 108 -6.41 -5.76 -0.78
C HIS A 108 -4.95 -6.18 -0.93
N PHE A 109 -4.12 -5.25 -1.39
CA PHE A 109 -2.72 -5.55 -1.67
C PHE A 109 -1.81 -4.38 -1.28
N LEU A 110 -0.55 -4.73 -1.01
CA LEU A 110 0.57 -3.82 -0.86
C LEU A 110 1.67 -4.30 -1.79
N VAL A 111 2.65 -3.45 -2.05
CA VAL A 111 3.88 -3.83 -2.76
C VAL A 111 5.05 -3.72 -1.80
N ALA A 112 5.98 -4.65 -1.93
CA ALA A 112 7.22 -4.65 -1.18
C ALA A 112 8.40 -4.99 -2.10
N CYS A 113 9.55 -4.38 -1.85
CA CYS A 113 10.83 -4.77 -2.43
C CYS A 113 11.29 -6.06 -1.77
N HIS A 114 12.04 -6.87 -2.52
CA HIS A 114 12.52 -8.18 -2.06
C HIS A 114 13.57 -8.08 -0.93
N ASP A 115 14.29 -6.95 -0.83
CA ASP A 115 15.44 -6.81 0.09
C ASP A 115 15.01 -6.36 1.50
N TRP A 116 14.02 -7.04 2.07
CA TRP A 116 13.54 -6.89 3.45
C TRP A 116 14.35 -7.70 4.46
#